data_AF-A0A9E1YSH0-F1
#
_entry.id   AF-A0A9E1YSH0-F1
#
_cell.length_a   1.000
_cell.length_b   1.000
_cell.length_c   1.000
_cell.angle_alpha   90.00
_cell.angle_beta   90.00
_cell.angle_gamma   90.00
#
_symmetry.space_group_name_H-M   'P 1'
#
loop_
_entity.id
_entity.type
_entity.pdbx_description
1 polymer ?
#
loop_
_entity_poly.entity_id
_entity_poly.type
_entity_poly.pdbx_seq_one_letter_code
_entity_poly.pdbx_strand_id
1 'polypeptide(L)' 'MADLPTKARAVIIGGGVSGCSVAYHLAKLGWTDVILL' A
#
# COMPACT_ATOMS: atom_id res chain seq x y z
N MET A 1 8.25 17.01 -0.69
CA MET A 1 8.05 15.61 -1.09
C MET A 1 8.06 14.78 0.18
N ALA A 2 7.19 13.78 0.34
CA ALA A 2 7.30 12.87 1.48
C ALA A 2 8.52 11.96 1.28
N ASP A 3 9.31 11.73 2.33
CA ASP A 3 10.36 10.72 2.31
C ASP A 3 9.72 9.34 2.23
N LEU A 4 9.91 8.68 1.09
CA LEU A 4 9.43 7.31 0.89
C LEU A 4 10.43 6.33 1.49
N PRO A 5 9.96 5.28 2.18
CA PRO A 5 10.86 4.24 2.66
C PRO A 5 11.53 3.54 1.48
N THR A 6 12.79 3.16 1.66
CA THR A 6 13.61 2.51 0.61
C THR A 6 13.19 1.06 0.32
N LYS A 7 12.29 0.52 1.14
CA LYS A 7 11.78 -0.84 1.08
C LYS A 7 10.30 -0.83 1.43
N ALA A 8 9.53 -1.67 0.76
CA ALA A 8 8.13 -1.91 1.08
C ALA A 8 7.86 -3.41 0.91
N ARG A 9 6.90 -3.93 1.67
CA ARG A 9 6.40 -5.29 1.46
C ARG A 9 5.55 -5.38 0.19
N ALA A 10 4.77 -4.34 -0.09
CA ALA A 10 3.99 -4.21 -1.31
C ALA A 10 3.85 -2.74 -1.73
N VAL A 11 3.88 -2.51 -3.04
CA VAL A 11 3.59 -1.20 -3.64
C VAL A 11 2.42 -1.37 -4.60
N ILE A 12 1.35 -0.62 -4.38
CA ILE A 12 0.13 -0.61 -5.17
C ILE A 12 0.15 0.64 -6.03
N ILE A 13 0.08 0.50 -7.35
CA ILE A 13 0.07 1.62 -8.29
C ILE A 13 -1.38 1.86 -8.74
N GLY A 14 -1.93 3.01 -8.37
CA GLY A 14 -3.29 3.45 -8.68
C GLY A 14 -4.26 3.34 -7.50
N GLY A 15 -4.69 4.48 -6.97
CA GLY A 15 -5.65 4.62 -5.86
C GLY A 15 -7.14 4.48 -6.20
N GLY A 16 -7.48 3.71 -7.24
CA GLY A 16 -8.88 3.42 -7.59
C GLY A 16 -9.53 2.42 -6.62
N VAL A 17 -10.79 2.04 -6.88
CA VAL A 17 -11.54 1.09 -6.03
C VAL A 17 -10.76 -0.21 -5.77
N SER A 18 -10.12 -0.76 -6.81
CA SER A 18 -9.32 -1.97 -6.70
C SER A 18 -8.06 -1.74 -5.86
N GLY A 19 -7.34 -0.63 -6.08
CA GLY A 19 -6.10 -0.33 -5.35
C GLY A 19 -6.35 -0.10 -3.86
N CYS A 20 -7.36 0.71 -3.52
CA CYS A 20 -7.76 0.94 -2.13
C CYS A 20 -8.29 -0.33 -1.47
N SER A 21 -9.05 -1.16 -2.19
CA SER A 21 -9.53 -2.45 -1.67
C SER A 21 -8.36 -3.38 -1.34
N VAL A 22 -7.37 -3.49 -2.22
CA VAL A 22 -6.16 -4.29 -1.97
C VAL A 22 -5.41 -3.76 -0.75
N ALA A 23 -5.13 -2.45 -0.69
CA ALA A 23 -4.44 -1.83 0.45
C ALA A 23 -5.16 -2.11 1.78
N TYR A 24 -6.48 -1.95 1.81
CA TYR A 24 -7.30 -2.22 2.99
C TYR A 24 -7.22 -3.69 3.43
N HIS A 25 -7.39 -4.64 2.51
CA HIS A 25 -7.38 -6.05 2.86
C HIS A 25 -5.99 -6.52 3.32
N LEU A 26 -4.92 -6.01 2.72
CA LEU A 26 -3.55 -6.29 3.18
C LEU A 26 -3.34 -5.76 4.61
N ALA A 27 -3.73 -4.52 4.89
CA ALA A 27 -3.65 -3.95 6.23
C ALA A 27 -4.49 -4.75 7.25
N LYS A 28 -5.70 -5.17 6.87
CA LYS A 28 -6.59 -6.00 7.70
C LYS A 28 -5.99 -7.39 8.01
N LEU A 29 -5.19 -7.94 7.10
CA LEU A 29 -4.43 -9.18 7.30
C LEU A 29 -3.15 -8.96 8.13
N GLY A 30 -2.93 -7.76 8.67
CA GLY A 30 -1.76 -7.42 9.49
C GLY A 30 -0.50 -7.14 8.68
N TRP A 31 -0.62 -6.86 7.38
CA TRP A 31 0.54 -6.42 6.61
C TRP A 31 0.91 -4.99 7.01
N THR A 32 2.16 -4.84 7.43
CA THR A 32 2.82 -3.55 7.58
C THR A 32 3.62 -3.25 6.32
N ASP A 33 4.02 -1.98 6.13
CA ASP A 33 4.89 -1.55 5.02
C ASP A 33 4.28 -1.71 3.62
N VAL A 34 2.99 -1.36 3.49
CA VAL A 34 2.27 -1.27 2.21
C VAL A 34 2.19 0.19 1.77
N ILE A 35 2.59 0.46 0.53
CA ILE A 35 2.52 1.80 -0.09
C ILE A 35 1.48 1.80 -1.21
N LEU A 36 0.65 2.84 -1.29
CA LEU A 36 -0.25 3.11 -2.41
C LEU A 36 0.16 4.43 -3.07
N LEU A 37 0.42 4.40 -4.38
CA LEU A 37 0.87 5.51 -5.22
C LEU A 37 -0.17 5.90 -6.27
#